data_AF-A0A5D6UTY2-F1
#
_entry.id   AF-A0A5D6UTY2-F1
#
_cell.length_a   1.000
_cell.length_b   1.000
_cell.length_c   1.000
_cell.angle_alpha   90.00
_cell.angle_beta   90.00
_cell.angle_gamma   90.00
#
_symmetry.space_group_name_H-M   'P 1'
#
loop_
_entity.id
_entity.type
_entity.pdbx_description
1 polymer ?
#
loop_
_entity_poly.entity_id
_entity_poly.type
_entity_poly.pdbx_seq_one_letter_code
_entity_poly.pdbx_strand_id
1 'polypeptide(L)'
;MEPITDPIPSAQGMHLRRLRDLTEFEVADGNPDVRGWAVRGADGRQFGQVYELIVDADALKVRYLDVELDENLRINERDRHILLPIGAAALDDDGDNVFVPSLTAQSVLDYPPYVEIQITREYEQAMLRALNLQLPEGQQSFYDQPSYDDSQFYQRRRLN
;
A
#
# COMPACT_ATOMS: atom_id res chain seq x y z
N MET A 1 -13.43 -27.98 -31.07
CA MET A 1 -13.60 -27.57 -29.66
C MET A 1 -12.21 -27.40 -29.10
N GLU A 2 -11.62 -26.23 -29.34
CA GLU A 2 -10.36 -25.87 -28.69
C GLU A 2 -10.70 -25.35 -27.29
N PRO A 3 -9.88 -25.68 -26.27
CA PRO A 3 -10.07 -25.10 -24.95
C PRO A 3 -9.82 -23.59 -25.06
N ILE A 4 -10.83 -22.81 -24.67
CA ILE A 4 -10.66 -21.40 -24.32
C ILE A 4 -9.61 -21.34 -23.21
N THR A 5 -8.36 -21.19 -23.61
CA THR A 5 -7.30 -20.83 -22.68
C THR A 5 -7.49 -19.34 -22.54
N ASP A 6 -8.33 -18.92 -21.58
CA ASP A 6 -8.35 -17.53 -21.16
C ASP A 6 -6.90 -17.15 -20.89
N PRO A 7 -6.29 -16.21 -21.63
CA PRO A 7 -4.97 -15.76 -21.30
C PRO A 7 -5.09 -15.18 -19.90
N ILE A 8 -4.36 -15.75 -18.95
CA ILE A 8 -4.15 -15.13 -17.64
C ILE A 8 -3.79 -13.66 -17.92
N PRO A 9 -4.57 -12.67 -17.48
CA PRO A 9 -4.32 -11.28 -17.84
C PRO A 9 -2.96 -10.89 -17.29
N SER A 10 -1.97 -10.84 -18.16
CA SER A 10 -0.60 -10.49 -17.84
C SER A 10 -0.55 -9.00 -17.64
N ALA A 11 -0.64 -8.50 -16.40
CA ALA A 11 -0.15 -7.18 -15.98
C ALA A 11 -0.38 -6.00 -16.95
N GLN A 12 -1.47 -5.98 -17.73
CA GLN A 12 -1.70 -4.92 -18.71
C GLN A 12 -2.24 -3.70 -17.97
N GLY A 13 -1.39 -2.67 -17.83
CA GLY A 13 -1.76 -1.36 -17.31
C GLY A 13 -1.32 -1.04 -15.88
N MET A 14 -0.30 -1.72 -15.34
CA MET A 14 0.24 -1.35 -14.03
C MET A 14 1.70 -0.97 -14.14
N HIS A 15 1.95 0.32 -14.34
CA HIS A 15 3.27 0.94 -14.27
C HIS A 15 3.70 1.13 -12.80
N LEU A 16 3.37 0.15 -11.95
CA LEU A 16 3.71 0.16 -10.54
C LEU A 16 5.19 -0.17 -10.38
N ARG A 17 5.93 0.76 -9.80
CA ARG A 17 7.38 0.66 -9.62
C ARG A 17 7.74 1.18 -8.24
N ARG A 18 8.84 0.65 -7.68
CA ARG A 18 9.44 1.21 -6.47
C ARG A 18 10.01 2.57 -6.79
N LEU A 19 9.78 3.55 -5.93
CA LEU A 19 10.31 4.90 -6.12
C LEU A 19 11.84 4.89 -6.22
N ARG A 20 12.54 4.09 -5.40
CA ARG A 20 14.00 3.95 -5.47
C ARG A 20 14.55 3.46 -6.83
N ASP A 21 13.74 2.75 -7.62
CA ASP A 21 14.16 2.24 -8.92
C ASP A 21 13.99 3.31 -10.03
N LEU A 22 13.39 4.46 -9.68
CA LEU A 22 13.11 5.57 -10.59
C LEU A 22 14.03 6.74 -10.24
N THR A 23 15.19 6.82 -10.90
CA THR A 23 16.22 7.84 -10.60
C THR A 23 15.82 9.28 -10.92
N GLU A 24 14.76 9.47 -11.70
CA GLU A 24 14.25 10.79 -12.12
C GLU A 24 13.03 11.24 -11.31
N PHE A 25 12.61 10.44 -10.31
CA PHE A 25 11.39 10.67 -9.55
C PHE A 25 11.72 10.90 -8.08
N GLU A 26 11.05 11.88 -7.49
CA GLU A 26 11.13 12.20 -6.06
C GLU A 26 9.74 12.47 -5.50
N VAL A 27 9.63 12.44 -4.17
CA VAL A 27 8.40 12.86 -3.50
C VAL A 27 8.19 14.35 -3.79
N ALA A 28 6.97 14.72 -4.20
CA ALA A 28 6.66 16.09 -4.59
C ALA A 28 6.96 17.10 -3.46
N ASP A 29 7.44 18.29 -3.83
CA ASP A 29 7.73 19.37 -2.90
C ASP A 29 6.52 19.67 -1.98
N GLY A 30 6.77 19.67 -0.67
CA GLY A 30 5.76 19.93 0.36
C GLY A 30 5.08 18.68 0.92
N ASN A 31 5.34 17.50 0.35
CA ASN A 31 4.95 16.22 0.90
C ASN A 31 6.14 15.58 1.63
N PRO A 32 6.01 15.16 2.90
CA PRO A 32 7.09 14.49 3.61
C PRO A 32 7.41 13.14 2.94
N ASP A 33 8.69 12.80 2.89
CA ASP A 33 9.13 11.45 2.57
C ASP A 33 8.97 10.57 3.81
N VAL A 34 7.96 9.69 3.76
CA VAL A 34 7.51 8.88 4.89
C VAL A 34 8.30 7.58 5.04
N ARG A 35 9.31 7.33 4.20
CA ARG A 35 10.17 6.14 4.32
C ARG A 35 10.90 6.17 5.66
N GLY A 36 10.87 5.05 6.37
CA GLY A 36 11.39 4.90 7.73
C GLY A 36 10.41 5.28 8.85
N TRP A 37 9.22 5.80 8.54
CA TRP A 37 8.24 6.18 9.56
C TRP A 37 7.54 4.97 10.17
N ALA A 38 7.14 5.09 11.43
CA ALA A 38 6.47 4.01 12.16
C ALA A 38 5.03 3.83 11.67
N VAL A 39 4.67 2.61 11.28
CA VAL A 39 3.31 2.27 10.86
C VAL A 39 2.53 1.76 12.07
N ARG A 40 1.45 2.45 12.41
CA ARG A 40 0.59 2.17 13.56
C ARG A 40 -0.80 1.74 13.12
N GLY A 41 -1.28 0.64 13.70
CA GLY A 41 -2.60 0.11 13.42
C GLY A 41 -3.72 0.80 14.20
N ALA A 42 -4.92 0.25 14.11
CA ALA A 42 -6.14 0.76 14.73
C ALA A 42 -6.06 0.90 16.27
N ASP A 43 -5.26 0.06 16.92
CA ASP A 43 -5.04 0.05 18.37
C ASP A 43 -3.85 0.94 18.80
N GLY A 44 -3.26 1.69 17.87
CA GLY A 44 -2.09 2.56 18.09
C GLY A 44 -0.77 1.79 18.26
N ARG A 45 -0.79 0.46 18.22
CA ARG A 45 0.42 -0.35 18.27
C ARG A 45 1.18 -0.20 16.97
N GLN A 46 2.50 -0.18 17.08
CA GLN A 46 3.37 -0.27 15.93
C GLN A 46 3.32 -1.67 15.36
N PHE A 47 3.13 -1.75 14.04
CA PHE A 47 3.18 -2.99 13.27
C PHE A 47 4.47 -3.12 12.48
N GLY A 48 5.18 -2.02 12.24
CA GLY A 48 6.40 -2.00 11.46
C GLY A 48 6.74 -0.59 11.03
N GLN A 49 7.41 -0.48 9.90
CA GLN A 49 7.90 0.77 9.35
C GLN A 49 7.73 0.82 7.83
N VAL A 50 7.57 2.01 7.28
CA VAL A 50 7.53 2.18 5.82
C VAL A 50 8.92 1.89 5.26
N TYR A 51 9.03 0.86 4.43
CA TYR A 51 10.26 0.48 3.76
C TYR A 51 10.43 1.19 2.42
N GLU A 52 9.36 1.27 1.62
CA GLU A 52 9.41 1.82 0.26
C GLU A 52 8.06 2.41 -0.16
N LEU A 53 8.08 3.26 -1.19
CA LEU A 53 6.88 3.76 -1.86
C LEU A 53 6.72 3.10 -3.22
N ILE A 54 5.51 2.60 -3.51
CA ILE A 54 5.16 2.08 -4.82
C ILE A 54 4.37 3.15 -5.56
N VAL A 55 4.89 3.55 -6.71
CA VAL A 55 4.34 4.60 -7.54
C VAL A 55 3.84 4.06 -8.87
N ASP A 56 2.78 4.67 -9.38
CA ASP A 56 2.35 4.55 -10.75
C ASP A 56 3.10 5.59 -11.58
N ALA A 57 4.07 5.12 -12.37
CA ALA A 57 4.99 5.98 -13.11
C ALA A 57 4.30 6.77 -14.24
N ASP A 58 3.16 6.28 -14.76
CA ASP A 58 2.42 6.97 -15.81
C ASP A 58 1.52 8.06 -15.21
N ALA A 59 0.90 7.77 -14.06
CA ALA A 59 0.04 8.72 -13.36
C ALA A 59 0.81 9.73 -12.49
N LEU A 60 2.12 9.53 -12.27
CA LEU A 60 2.95 10.28 -11.33
C LEU A 60 2.36 10.32 -9.91
N LYS A 61 1.82 9.18 -9.45
CA LYS A 61 1.16 9.08 -8.15
C LYS A 61 1.72 7.94 -7.30
N VAL A 62 1.90 8.20 -6.01
CA VAL A 62 2.11 7.13 -5.03
C VAL A 62 0.81 6.36 -4.87
N ARG A 63 0.84 5.04 -4.98
CA ARG A 63 -0.32 4.16 -4.83
C ARG A 63 -0.27 3.35 -3.54
N TYR A 64 0.93 2.89 -3.15
CA TYR A 64 1.11 2.06 -1.97
C TYR A 64 2.31 2.45 -1.14
N LEU A 65 2.20 2.13 0.14
CA LEU A 65 3.31 2.03 1.08
C LEU A 65 3.70 0.55 1.17
N ASP A 66 4.96 0.24 0.91
CA ASP A 66 5.57 -1.04 1.25
C ASP A 66 6.02 -0.96 2.71
N VAL A 67 5.43 -1.80 3.56
CA VAL A 67 5.66 -1.80 5.01
C VAL A 67 6.38 -3.06 5.41
N GLU A 68 7.57 -2.89 5.99
CA GLU A 68 8.30 -3.95 6.67
C GLU A 68 7.71 -4.13 8.07
N LEU A 69 7.11 -5.29 8.31
CA LEU A 69 6.53 -5.70 9.57
C LEU A 69 7.59 -5.98 10.63
N ASP A 70 7.31 -5.57 11.87
CA ASP A 70 8.16 -5.83 13.02
C ASP A 70 8.32 -7.35 13.26
N GLU A 71 9.56 -7.79 13.48
CA GLU A 71 9.90 -9.20 13.77
C GLU A 71 9.14 -9.74 14.99
N ASN A 72 8.80 -8.85 15.92
CA ASN A 72 8.03 -9.16 17.13
C ASN A 72 6.60 -9.64 16.85
N LEU A 73 6.06 -9.38 15.67
CA LEU A 73 4.74 -9.88 15.26
C LEU A 73 4.74 -11.39 14.98
N ARG A 74 5.92 -12.04 14.94
CA ARG A 74 6.08 -13.49 14.68
C ARG A 74 5.36 -13.96 13.43
N ILE A 75 5.23 -13.07 12.44
CA ILE A 75 4.81 -13.41 11.09
C ILE A 75 5.98 -14.11 10.41
N ASN A 76 5.69 -15.10 9.56
CA ASN A 76 6.69 -15.93 8.88
C ASN A 76 7.85 -15.09 8.32
N GLU A 77 9.10 -15.47 8.61
CA GLU A 77 10.32 -14.68 8.29
C GLU A 77 10.49 -14.39 6.80
N ARG A 78 9.79 -15.14 5.93
CA ARG A 78 9.84 -14.97 4.47
C ARG A 78 8.88 -13.91 3.93
N ASP A 79 7.86 -13.52 4.69
CA ASP A 79 6.76 -12.68 4.23
C ASP A 79 6.57 -11.48 5.17
N ARG A 80 7.63 -10.69 5.36
CA ARG A 80 7.63 -9.55 6.29
C ARG A 80 7.15 -8.24 5.68
N HIS A 81 6.83 -8.21 4.39
CA HIS A 81 6.39 -7.01 3.71
C HIS A 81 4.91 -7.08 3.37
N ILE A 82 4.19 -5.99 3.63
CA ILE A 82 2.81 -5.81 3.20
C ILE A 82 2.66 -4.51 2.45
N LEU A 83 1.79 -4.48 1.44
CA LEU A 83 1.40 -3.23 0.79
C LEU A 83 0.19 -2.63 1.47
N LEU A 84 0.22 -1.32 1.70
CA LEU A 84 -0.92 -0.56 2.19
C LEU A 84 -1.29 0.50 1.14
N PRO A 85 -2.56 0.59 0.72
CA PRO A 85 -2.97 1.62 -0.23
C PRO A 85 -2.92 2.99 0.46
N ILE A 86 -2.37 4.00 -0.22
CA ILE A 86 -1.98 5.27 0.42
C ILE A 86 -3.13 5.98 1.14
N GLY A 87 -4.35 5.96 0.57
CA GLY A 87 -5.53 6.60 1.15
C GLY A 87 -6.15 5.84 2.32
N ALA A 88 -5.70 4.62 2.62
CA ALA A 88 -6.06 3.93 3.87
C ALA A 88 -5.23 4.40 5.07
N ALA A 89 -4.18 5.18 4.83
CA ALA A 89 -3.29 5.70 5.85
C ALA A 89 -3.51 7.20 6.07
N ALA A 90 -3.10 7.68 7.24
CA ALA A 90 -3.09 9.09 7.60
C ALA A 90 -1.75 9.43 8.26
N LEU A 91 -1.21 10.60 7.94
CA LEU A 91 0.08 11.04 8.48
C LEU A 91 -0.02 11.83 9.78
N ASP A 92 1.00 11.61 10.61
CA ASP A 92 1.37 12.41 11.75
C ASP A 92 2.84 12.82 11.58
N ASP A 93 3.01 13.99 10.96
CA ASP A 93 4.30 14.60 10.57
C ASP A 93 5.14 15.01 11.77
N ASP A 94 4.50 15.39 12.89
CA ASP A 94 5.21 15.80 14.11
C ASP A 94 5.89 14.61 14.81
N GLY A 95 5.35 13.40 14.65
CA GLY A 95 5.80 12.19 15.33
C GLY A 95 6.43 11.12 14.44
N ASP A 96 6.61 11.40 13.15
CA ASP A 96 7.05 10.45 12.12
C ASP A 96 6.22 9.15 12.13
N ASN A 97 4.88 9.29 12.22
CA ASN A 97 3.96 8.14 12.25
C ASN A 97 3.01 8.10 11.04
N VAL A 98 2.76 6.89 10.58
CA VAL A 98 1.71 6.56 9.62
C VAL A 98 0.62 5.76 10.34
N PHE A 99 -0.56 6.33 10.48
CA PHE A 99 -1.71 5.67 11.11
C PHE A 99 -2.59 5.00 10.08
N VAL A 100 -2.92 3.72 10.31
CA VAL A 100 -3.71 2.92 9.39
C VAL A 100 -4.88 2.31 10.16
N PRO A 101 -6.04 2.99 10.20
CA PRO A 101 -7.18 2.57 11.01
C PRO A 101 -7.77 1.20 10.62
N SER A 102 -7.54 0.75 9.39
CA SER A 102 -7.97 -0.58 8.91
C SER A 102 -6.99 -1.70 9.27
N LEU A 103 -5.76 -1.37 9.70
CA LEU A 103 -4.73 -2.35 10.02
C LEU A 103 -4.90 -2.87 11.44
N THR A 104 -5.05 -4.18 11.56
CA THR A 104 -5.20 -4.92 12.83
C THR A 104 -4.33 -6.18 12.81
N ALA A 105 -4.15 -6.83 13.97
CA ALA A 105 -3.45 -8.11 14.03
C ALA A 105 -4.14 -9.21 13.20
N GLN A 106 -5.47 -9.16 13.06
CA GLN A 106 -6.20 -10.10 12.21
C GLN A 106 -5.97 -9.82 10.73
N SER A 107 -6.07 -8.55 10.30
CA SER A 107 -5.86 -8.22 8.89
C SER A 107 -4.47 -8.63 8.41
N VAL A 108 -3.43 -8.47 9.24
CA VAL A 108 -2.06 -8.91 8.91
C VAL A 108 -1.96 -10.41 8.68
N LEU A 109 -2.75 -11.22 9.38
CA LEU A 109 -2.80 -12.68 9.16
C LEU A 109 -3.55 -13.06 7.88
N ASP A 110 -4.52 -12.23 7.47
CA ASP A 110 -5.31 -12.41 6.25
C ASP A 110 -4.65 -11.82 4.99
N TYR A 111 -3.47 -11.19 5.14
CA TYR A 111 -2.77 -10.56 4.03
C TYR A 111 -2.28 -11.60 3.01
N PRO A 112 -2.44 -11.33 1.70
CA PRO A 112 -1.80 -12.15 0.69
C PRO A 112 -0.25 -12.05 0.80
N PRO A 113 0.49 -13.12 0.50
CA PRO A 113 1.95 -13.08 0.48
C PRO A 113 2.42 -12.06 -0.56
N TYR A 114 3.29 -11.13 -0.14
CA TYR A 114 3.83 -10.12 -1.03
C TYR A 114 5.07 -10.64 -1.75
N VAL A 115 4.98 -10.75 -3.07
CA VAL A 115 6.10 -11.07 -3.94
C VAL A 115 6.47 -9.82 -4.71
N GLU A 116 7.55 -9.16 -4.30
CA GLU A 116 8.01 -7.83 -4.76
C GLU A 116 8.04 -7.62 -6.28
N ILE A 117 8.12 -8.71 -7.05
CA ILE A 117 8.36 -8.70 -8.49
C ILE A 117 7.08 -8.42 -9.29
N GLN A 118 5.89 -8.74 -8.76
CA GLN A 118 4.62 -8.55 -9.47
C GLN A 118 3.46 -8.23 -8.52
N ILE A 119 3.07 -6.95 -8.49
CA ILE A 119 1.79 -6.54 -7.91
C ILE A 119 0.72 -6.84 -8.95
N THR A 120 -0.08 -7.87 -8.74
CA THR A 120 -1.18 -8.24 -9.63
C THR A 120 -2.51 -7.68 -9.14
N ARG A 121 -3.51 -7.61 -10.02
CA ARG A 121 -4.83 -7.13 -9.65
C ARG A 121 -5.48 -7.99 -8.57
N GLU A 122 -5.22 -9.29 -8.61
CA GLU A 122 -5.70 -10.25 -7.63
C GLU A 122 -5.06 -10.00 -6.26
N TYR A 123 -3.76 -9.67 -6.23
CA TYR A 123 -3.06 -9.30 -5.00
C TYR A 123 -3.69 -8.04 -4.39
N GLU A 124 -3.89 -6.99 -5.18
CA GLU A 124 -4.47 -5.73 -4.69
C GLU A 124 -5.90 -5.93 -4.17
N GLN A 125 -6.72 -6.75 -4.84
CA GLN A 125 -8.07 -7.07 -4.37
C GLN A 125 -8.05 -7.89 -3.07
N ALA A 126 -7.13 -8.85 -2.94
CA ALA A 126 -6.96 -9.62 -1.71
C ALA A 126 -6.50 -8.72 -0.54
N MET A 127 -5.57 -7.81 -0.80
CA MET A 127 -5.11 -6.78 0.14
C MET A 127 -6.28 -5.90 0.61
N LEU A 128 -7.09 -5.35 -0.31
CA LEU A 128 -8.26 -4.54 0.06
C LEU A 128 -9.26 -5.32 0.92
N ARG A 129 -9.48 -6.61 0.63
CA ARG A 129 -10.34 -7.49 1.45
C ARG A 129 -9.78 -7.69 2.86
N ALA A 130 -8.47 -7.93 3.00
CA ALA A 130 -7.82 -8.11 4.30
C ALA A 130 -7.96 -6.86 5.18
N LEU A 131 -7.92 -5.66 4.58
CA LEU A 131 -8.15 -4.39 5.25
C LEU A 131 -9.65 -4.03 5.42
N ASN A 132 -10.57 -4.90 4.99
CA ASN A 132 -12.01 -4.64 4.95
C ASN A 132 -12.37 -3.31 4.24
N LEU A 133 -11.65 -3.00 3.16
CA LEU A 133 -11.87 -1.82 2.32
C LEU A 133 -12.79 -2.16 1.13
N GLN A 134 -13.42 -1.11 0.59
CA GLN A 134 -14.27 -1.22 -0.59
C GLN A 134 -13.47 -1.81 -1.78
N LEU A 135 -14.07 -2.77 -2.47
CA LEU A 135 -13.56 -3.24 -3.76
C LEU A 135 -14.17 -2.42 -4.89
N PRO A 136 -13.40 -2.02 -5.90
CA PRO A 136 -13.91 -1.27 -7.03
C PRO A 136 -14.73 -2.15 -7.97
N GLU A 137 -15.80 -1.58 -8.53
CA GLU A 137 -16.64 -2.22 -9.53
C GLU A 137 -15.98 -2.14 -10.92
N GLY A 138 -14.92 -2.93 -11.13
CA GLY A 138 -14.22 -3.05 -12.42
C GLY A 138 -12.78 -2.50 -12.42
N GLN A 139 -12.08 -2.73 -13.53
CA GLN A 139 -10.64 -2.42 -13.65
C GLN A 139 -10.33 -0.96 -13.95
N GLN A 140 -11.19 -0.26 -14.71
CA GLN A 140 -10.91 1.11 -15.18
C GLN A 140 -10.95 2.17 -14.06
N SER A 141 -11.69 1.90 -12.98
CA SER A 141 -11.83 2.83 -11.84
C SER A 141 -11.11 2.34 -10.59
N PHE A 142 -10.19 1.38 -10.71
CA PHE A 142 -9.62 0.71 -9.54
C PHE A 142 -8.90 1.69 -8.60
N TYR A 143 -8.19 2.67 -9.16
CA TYR A 143 -7.47 3.69 -8.40
C TYR A 143 -8.29 4.95 -8.12
N ASP A 144 -9.51 5.05 -8.67
CA ASP A 144 -10.39 6.20 -8.52
C ASP A 144 -11.33 5.99 -7.33
N GLN A 145 -10.76 5.68 -6.16
CA GLN A 145 -11.50 5.43 -4.93
C GLN A 145 -10.76 5.97 -3.71
N PRO A 146 -11.46 6.19 -2.57
CA PRO A 146 -10.87 6.83 -1.40
C PRO A 146 -9.64 6.12 -0.83
N SER A 147 -9.53 4.80 -0.96
CA SER A 147 -8.36 4.04 -0.50
C SER A 147 -7.06 4.38 -1.24
N TYR A 148 -7.12 5.05 -2.40
CA TYR A 148 -5.97 5.50 -3.19
C TYR A 148 -5.87 7.03 -3.30
N ASP A 149 -6.68 7.77 -2.55
CA ASP A 149 -6.63 9.24 -2.54
C ASP A 149 -5.49 9.73 -1.64
N ASP A 150 -4.39 10.13 -2.26
CA ASP A 150 -3.20 10.66 -1.59
C ASP A 150 -3.47 11.99 -0.86
N SER A 151 -4.51 12.73 -1.23
CA SER A 151 -4.83 14.01 -0.58
C SER A 151 -5.27 13.82 0.88
N GLN A 152 -5.97 12.71 1.18
CA GLN A 152 -6.36 12.33 2.54
C GLN A 152 -5.15 11.95 3.39
N PHE A 153 -4.15 11.33 2.77
CA PHE A 153 -2.92 10.90 3.44
C PHE A 153 -2.07 12.10 3.90
N TYR A 154 -1.86 13.08 3.02
CA TYR A 154 -1.12 14.30 3.32
C TYR A 154 -1.96 15.39 4.03
N GLN A 155 -3.24 15.13 4.29
CA GLN A 155 -4.08 16.06 5.01
C GLN A 155 -3.59 16.15 6.46
N ARG A 156 -2.85 17.22 6.77
CA ARG A 156 -2.34 17.51 8.12
C ARG A 156 -3.47 17.43 9.15
N ARG A 157 -3.52 16.32 9.90
CA ARG A 157 -4.25 16.28 11.16
C ARG A 157 -3.46 17.11 12.15
N ARG A 158 -3.83 18.38 12.31
CA ARG A 158 -3.49 19.12 13.52
C ARG A 158 -4.20 18.43 14.68
N LEU A 159 -3.48 17.54 15.37
CA LEU A 159 -3.90 17.06 16.68
C LEU A 159 -3.80 18.27 17.61
N ASN A 160 -4.97 18.84 17.91
CA ASN A 160 -5.11 20.09 18.65
C ASN A 160 -5.43 19.84 20.11
#